data_AF-A0A9E0R2J8-F1
#
_entry.id   AF-A0A9E0R2J8-F1
#
_cell.length_a   1.000
_cell.length_b   1.000
_cell.length_c   1.000
_cell.angle_alpha   90.00
_cell.angle_beta   90.00
_cell.angle_gamma   90.00
#
_symmetry.space_group_name_H-M   'P 1'
#
loop_
_entity.id
_entity.type
_entity.pdbx_description
1 polymer ?
#
loop_
_entity_poly.entity_id
_entity_poly.type
_entity_poly.pdbx_seq_one_letter_code
_entity_poly.pdbx_strand_id
1 'polypeptide(L)'
;MGMMNCEDCGHGVSDKAASCVNCGCPLCSQTTEVKTQSKGPMSGAWMAVTKSKTPINLFAIAMMSCSSILGMSAIHIESPEALSAFTYTLHVFMAVTGMFFVTILFCRKGVYHPDDLAKAKRDGITDDLGKDHPEIAAVLIVIMLTAYAVYQGVYATQ
;
A
#
# COMPACT_ATOMS: atom_id res chain seq x y z
N MET A 1 6.96 -41.64 -35.35
CA MET A 1 7.62 -40.35 -35.09
C MET A 1 6.82 -39.30 -35.84
N GLY A 2 6.30 -38.28 -35.16
CA GLY A 2 5.46 -37.26 -35.78
C GLY A 2 6.30 -36.21 -36.51
N MET A 3 5.92 -35.87 -37.74
CA MET A 3 6.45 -34.72 -38.46
C MET A 3 5.36 -33.65 -38.51
N MET A 4 5.73 -32.41 -38.21
CA MET A 4 4.89 -31.22 -38.36
C MET A 4 5.50 -30.29 -39.39
N ASN A 5 4.69 -29.52 -40.10
CA ASN A 5 5.22 -28.54 -41.05
C ASN A 5 5.51 -27.22 -40.31
N CYS A 6 6.68 -26.64 -40.55
CA CYS A 6 7.01 -25.31 -40.04
C CYS A 6 6.07 -24.27 -40.67
N GLU A 7 5.44 -23.42 -39.85
CA GLU A 7 4.47 -22.43 -40.34
C GLU A 7 5.10 -21.35 -41.23
N ASP A 8 6.39 -21.05 -41.05
CA ASP A 8 7.07 -20.00 -41.83
C ASP A 8 7.61 -20.48 -43.18
N CYS A 9 8.11 -21.72 -43.27
CA CYS A 9 8.77 -22.21 -44.49
C CYS A 9 8.14 -23.46 -45.11
N GLY A 10 7.11 -24.02 -44.47
CA GLY A 10 6.35 -25.17 -44.96
C GLY A 10 7.12 -26.50 -44.99
N HIS A 11 8.37 -26.53 -44.51
CA HIS A 11 9.18 -27.75 -44.48
C HIS A 11 8.77 -28.67 -43.34
N GLY A 12 8.86 -29.99 -43.58
CA GLY A 12 8.61 -31.00 -42.57
C GLY A 12 9.71 -31.01 -41.49
N VAL A 13 9.34 -30.72 -40.25
CA VAL A 13 10.21 -30.70 -39.07
C VAL A 13 9.71 -31.72 -38.05
N SER A 14 10.61 -32.29 -37.25
CA SER A 14 10.22 -33.15 -36.14
C SER A 14 9.46 -32.35 -35.09
N ASP A 15 8.39 -32.94 -34.58
CA ASP A 15 7.58 -32.50 -33.43
C ASP A 15 8.37 -32.17 -32.13
N LYS A 16 9.65 -32.55 -32.05
CA LYS A 16 10.54 -32.28 -30.90
C LYS A 16 11.65 -31.27 -31.17
N ALA A 17 11.74 -30.70 -32.38
CA ALA A 17 12.79 -29.76 -32.70
C ALA A 17 12.52 -28.38 -32.07
N ALA A 18 13.50 -27.83 -31.35
CA ALA A 18 13.39 -26.50 -30.74
C ALA A 18 13.36 -25.36 -31.77
N SER A 19 13.92 -25.60 -32.96
CA SER A 19 13.89 -24.67 -34.09
C SER A 19 13.86 -25.43 -35.41
N CYS A 20 13.32 -24.79 -36.44
CA CYS A 20 13.33 -25.32 -37.79
C CYS A 20 14.76 -25.32 -38.33
N VAL A 21 15.25 -26.48 -38.76
CA VAL A 21 16.60 -26.62 -39.33
C VAL A 21 16.79 -25.89 -40.66
N ASN A 22 15.69 -25.57 -41.36
CA ASN A 22 15.75 -24.98 -42.69
C ASN A 22 15.68 -23.45 -42.67
N CYS A 23 14.82 -22.86 -41.85
CA CYS A 23 14.69 -21.39 -41.75
C CYS A 23 15.22 -20.79 -40.44
N GLY A 24 15.54 -21.63 -39.44
CA GLY A 24 16.02 -21.18 -38.13
C GLY A 24 14.91 -20.69 -37.19
N CYS A 25 13.64 -20.66 -37.60
CA CYS A 25 12.55 -20.17 -36.75
C CYS A 25 12.35 -21.06 -35.51
N PRO A 26 12.24 -20.48 -34.30
CA PRO A 26 12.02 -21.22 -33.06
C PRO A 26 10.60 -21.82 -33.05
N LEU A 27 10.48 -23.13 -32.83
CA LEU A 27 9.21 -23.88 -32.87
C LEU A 27 8.61 -24.12 -31.47
N CYS A 28 9.17 -23.48 -30.45
CA CYS A 28 8.73 -23.63 -29.06
C CYS A 28 7.51 -22.76 -28.75
N SER A 29 6.33 -23.27 -29.11
CA SER A 29 5.08 -22.84 -28.47
C SER A 29 3.99 -23.90 -28.63
N GLN A 30 3.92 -24.85 -27.69
CA GLN A 30 2.70 -25.21 -26.95
C GLN A 30 2.85 -26.49 -26.10
N THR A 31 2.42 -26.38 -24.85
CA THR A 31 2.03 -27.38 -23.81
C THR A 31 2.74 -26.94 -22.51
N THR A 32 2.14 -26.24 -21.53
CA THR A 32 0.77 -26.23 -21.00
C THR A 32 0.57 -24.94 -20.18
N GLU A 33 -0.69 -24.55 -20.00
CA GLU A 33 -1.22 -23.57 -19.03
C GLU A 33 -1.32 -22.09 -19.46
N VAL A 34 -2.53 -21.82 -19.94
CA VAL A 34 -3.24 -20.54 -19.98
C VAL A 34 -3.04 -19.71 -18.70
N LYS A 35 -2.43 -18.53 -18.85
CA LYS A 35 -2.87 -17.31 -18.14
C LYS A 35 -2.81 -16.12 -19.09
N THR A 36 -3.91 -15.95 -19.82
CA THR A 36 -4.34 -14.64 -20.31
C THR A 36 -4.47 -13.70 -19.11
N GLN A 37 -3.76 -12.58 -19.11
CA GLN A 37 -4.35 -11.24 -19.02
C GLN A 37 -3.31 -10.18 -18.65
N SER A 38 -3.14 -9.26 -19.60
CA SER A 38 -2.77 -7.86 -19.45
C SER A 38 -2.91 -7.28 -18.03
N LYS A 39 -1.81 -6.82 -17.45
CA LYS A 39 -1.82 -5.68 -16.51
C LYS A 39 -0.62 -4.80 -16.82
N GLY A 40 -0.90 -3.53 -17.11
CA GLY A 40 0.12 -2.49 -17.14
C GLY A 40 0.88 -2.38 -15.81
N PRO A 41 1.79 -1.40 -15.68
CA PRO A 41 2.75 -1.30 -14.57
C PRO A 41 2.15 -1.10 -13.16
N MET A 42 0.82 -1.16 -13.00
CA MET A 42 0.11 -1.14 -11.73
C MET A 42 0.30 -2.40 -10.86
N SER A 43 0.93 -3.48 -11.35
CA SER A 43 0.91 -4.76 -10.65
C SER A 43 1.99 -4.91 -9.56
N GLY A 44 3.15 -4.26 -9.68
CA GLY A 44 4.27 -4.50 -8.76
C GLY A 44 4.15 -3.77 -7.42
N ALA A 45 3.94 -2.45 -7.47
CA ALA A 45 3.92 -1.61 -6.27
C ALA A 45 2.71 -1.90 -5.36
N TRP A 46 1.52 -2.07 -5.94
CA TRP A 46 0.30 -2.42 -5.19
C TRP A 46 0.36 -3.83 -4.59
N MET A 47 1.05 -4.76 -5.26
CA MET A 47 1.28 -6.11 -4.73
C MET A 47 2.36 -6.10 -3.63
N ALA A 48 3.40 -5.28 -3.73
CA ALA A 48 4.37 -5.09 -2.66
C ALA A 48 3.74 -4.45 -1.42
N VAL A 49 2.90 -3.43 -1.62
CA VAL A 49 2.04 -2.82 -0.59
C VAL A 49 1.20 -3.91 0.07
N THR A 50 0.28 -4.56 -0.65
CA THR A 50 -0.65 -5.54 -0.04
C THR A 50 0.03 -6.79 0.55
N LYS A 51 1.23 -7.15 0.09
CA LYS A 51 2.01 -8.28 0.62
C LYS A 51 2.82 -7.92 1.87
N SER A 52 3.19 -6.66 2.05
CA SER A 52 3.90 -6.20 3.25
C SER A 52 2.93 -6.11 4.43
N LYS A 53 3.12 -6.97 5.44
CA LYS A 53 2.33 -6.97 6.69
C LYS A 53 2.81 -5.91 7.67
N THR A 54 3.24 -4.75 7.18
CA THR A 54 3.66 -3.66 8.06
C THR A 54 2.42 -2.94 8.57
N PRO A 55 2.35 -2.60 9.86
CA PRO A 55 1.22 -1.86 10.39
C PRO A 55 1.10 -0.47 9.73
N ILE A 56 2.21 0.11 9.26
CA ILE A 56 2.24 1.35 8.46
C ILE A 56 1.43 1.20 7.18
N ASN A 57 1.69 0.14 6.41
CA ASN A 57 1.05 -0.03 5.13
C ASN A 57 -0.44 -0.34 5.26
N LEU A 58 -0.82 -1.14 6.27
CA LEU A 58 -2.23 -1.38 6.58
C LEU A 58 -2.94 -0.09 7.02
N PHE A 59 -2.31 0.71 7.86
CA PHE A 59 -2.85 2.00 8.27
C PHE A 59 -3.00 2.92 7.05
N ALA A 60 -2.00 3.03 6.20
CA ALA A 60 -2.06 3.87 5.00
C ALA A 60 -3.23 3.49 4.08
N ILE A 61 -3.45 2.19 3.83
CA ILE A 61 -4.59 1.71 3.04
C ILE A 61 -5.92 2.08 3.69
N ALA A 62 -6.05 1.89 5.00
CA ALA A 62 -7.26 2.27 5.75
C ALA A 62 -7.50 3.79 5.70
N MET A 63 -6.45 4.60 5.81
CA MET A 63 -6.57 6.06 5.75
C MET A 63 -6.95 6.55 4.36
N MET A 64 -6.42 5.93 3.30
CA MET A 64 -6.76 6.25 1.92
C MET A 64 -8.23 5.93 1.65
N SER A 65 -8.72 4.76 2.08
CA SER A 65 -10.12 4.37 1.87
C SER A 65 -11.09 5.27 2.66
N CYS A 66 -10.79 5.57 3.92
CA CYS A 66 -11.58 6.50 4.73
C CYS A 66 -11.60 7.91 4.13
N SER A 67 -10.47 8.43 3.65
CA SER A 67 -10.39 9.73 2.98
C SER A 67 -11.28 9.78 1.73
N SER A 68 -11.27 8.72 0.92
CA SER A 68 -12.13 8.64 -0.27
C SER A 68 -13.61 8.65 0.08
N ILE A 69 -14.01 7.89 1.11
CA ILE A 69 -15.41 7.86 1.56
C ILE A 69 -15.83 9.24 2.09
N LEU A 70 -15.03 9.85 2.98
CA LEU A 70 -15.33 11.17 3.52
C LEU A 70 -15.41 12.24 2.43
N GLY A 71 -14.52 12.19 1.43
CA GLY A 71 -14.55 13.10 0.28
C GLY A 71 -15.82 12.95 -0.56
N MET A 72 -16.27 11.71 -0.81
CA MET A 72 -17.52 11.44 -1.53
C MET A 72 -18.77 11.79 -0.70
N SER A 73 -18.71 11.63 0.63
CA SER A 73 -19.83 12.00 1.51
C SER A 73 -20.01 13.52 1.59
N ALA A 74 -18.94 14.30 1.50
CA ALA A 74 -18.99 15.76 1.63
C ALA A 74 -19.95 16.45 0.64
N ILE A 75 -20.11 15.89 -0.57
CA ILE A 75 -20.97 16.47 -1.61
C ILE A 75 -22.47 16.20 -1.39
N HIS A 76 -22.85 15.32 -0.47
CA HIS A 76 -24.25 14.95 -0.19
C HIS A 76 -24.81 15.59 1.09
N ILE A 77 -24.07 16.54 1.69
CA ILE A 77 -24.45 17.17 2.96
C ILE A 77 -25.23 18.45 2.67
N GLU A 78 -26.55 18.36 2.81
CA GLU A 78 -27.45 19.49 2.56
C GLU A 78 -28.03 20.07 3.86
N SER A 79 -28.08 19.31 4.96
CA SER A 79 -28.67 19.75 6.22
C SER A 79 -27.61 20.28 7.21
N PRO A 80 -27.95 21.32 8.01
CA PRO A 80 -27.02 21.91 8.97
C PRO A 80 -26.64 20.94 10.10
N GLU A 81 -27.56 20.06 10.51
CA GLU A 81 -27.25 19.01 11.50
C GLU A 81 -26.28 17.97 10.95
N ALA A 82 -26.44 17.54 9.69
CA ALA A 82 -25.52 16.61 9.04
C ALA A 82 -24.13 17.24 8.82
N LEU A 83 -24.07 18.54 8.54
CA LEU A 83 -22.81 19.27 8.44
C LEU A 83 -22.05 19.26 9.76
N SER A 84 -22.72 19.51 10.88
CA SER A 84 -22.09 19.44 12.21
C SER A 84 -21.55 18.04 12.51
N ALA A 85 -22.35 17.00 12.31
CA ALA A 85 -21.94 15.60 12.52
C ALA A 85 -20.76 15.20 11.62
N PHE A 86 -20.75 15.64 10.35
CA PHE A 86 -19.65 15.41 9.43
C PHE A 86 -18.38 16.16 9.84
N THR A 87 -18.50 17.40 10.30
CA THR A 87 -17.37 18.16 10.86
C THR A 87 -16.76 17.43 12.06
N TYR A 88 -17.57 16.89 12.99
CA TYR A 88 -17.04 16.07 14.09
C TYR A 88 -16.31 14.83 13.58
N THR A 89 -16.86 14.17 12.55
CA THR A 89 -16.22 13.01 11.91
C THR A 89 -14.85 13.37 11.35
N LEU A 90 -14.71 14.52 10.67
CA LEU A 90 -13.43 15.03 10.18
C LEU A 90 -12.44 15.34 11.30
N HIS A 91 -12.91 15.90 12.42
CA HIS A 91 -12.02 16.16 13.56
C HIS A 91 -11.48 14.88 14.17
N VAL A 92 -12.34 13.86 14.37
CA VAL A 92 -11.90 12.55 14.87
C VAL A 92 -10.89 11.92 13.90
N PHE A 93 -11.17 11.97 12.60
CA PHE A 93 -10.27 11.48 11.56
C PHE A 93 -8.90 12.17 11.59
N MET A 94 -8.87 13.51 11.69
CA MET A 94 -7.65 14.28 11.81
C MET A 94 -6.90 14.00 13.12
N ALA A 95 -7.61 13.77 14.22
CA ALA A 95 -6.99 13.41 15.49
C ALA A 95 -6.33 12.03 15.43
N VAL A 96 -7.02 11.02 14.88
CA VAL A 96 -6.48 9.65 14.74
C VAL A 96 -5.26 9.63 13.82
N THR A 97 -5.32 10.34 12.68
CA THR A 97 -4.15 10.48 11.79
C THR A 97 -3.00 11.17 12.47
N GLY A 98 -3.24 12.30 13.13
CA GLY A 98 -2.23 13.03 13.89
C GLY A 98 -1.54 12.16 14.93
N MET A 99 -2.30 11.43 15.75
CA MET A 99 -1.75 10.51 16.76
C MET A 99 -0.89 9.41 16.14
N PHE A 100 -1.33 8.83 15.02
CA PHE A 100 -0.56 7.81 14.33
C PHE A 100 0.75 8.37 13.75
N PHE A 101 0.72 9.56 13.14
CA PHE A 101 1.92 10.23 12.65
C PHE A 101 2.92 10.54 13.77
N VAL A 102 2.45 11.08 14.90
CA VAL A 102 3.30 11.32 16.08
C VAL A 102 3.92 10.00 16.57
N THR A 103 3.13 8.92 16.56
CA THR A 103 3.62 7.58 16.93
C THR A 103 4.71 7.09 15.96
N ILE A 104 4.56 7.29 14.64
CA ILE A 104 5.62 6.94 13.67
C ILE A 104 6.90 7.75 13.90
N LEU A 105 6.77 9.04 14.20
CA LEU A 105 7.93 9.93 14.35
C LEU A 105 8.78 9.57 15.58
N PHE A 106 8.16 9.14 16.68
CA PHE A 106 8.83 8.97 17.96
C PHE A 106 8.92 7.51 18.46
N CYS A 107 8.10 6.59 17.92
CA CYS A 107 8.08 5.16 18.25
C CYS A 107 8.46 4.30 17.03
N ARG A 108 9.50 4.74 16.31
CA ARG A 108 9.88 4.20 15.01
C ARG A 108 10.11 2.68 15.06
N LYS A 109 10.88 2.17 16.03
CA LYS A 109 11.18 0.71 16.11
C LYS A 109 9.96 -0.16 16.43
N GLY A 110 8.95 0.38 17.11
CA GLY A 110 7.73 -0.37 17.44
C GLY A 110 6.76 -0.51 16.26
N VAL A 111 6.92 0.33 15.24
CA VAL A 111 5.99 0.44 14.12
C VAL A 111 6.49 -0.30 12.86
N TYR A 112 7.79 -0.58 12.73
CA TYR A 112 8.30 -1.41 11.63
C TYR A 112 8.19 -2.90 11.94
N HIS A 113 7.90 -3.71 10.91
CA HIS A 113 8.00 -5.16 11.03
C HIS A 113 9.47 -5.56 11.27
N PRO A 114 9.77 -6.53 12.14
CA PRO A 114 11.16 -6.93 12.44
C PRO A 114 11.95 -7.35 11.19
N ASP A 115 11.27 -7.92 10.19
CA ASP A 115 11.90 -8.30 8.92
C ASP A 115 12.36 -7.10 8.07
N ASP A 116 11.64 -5.98 8.11
CA ASP A 116 12.03 -4.76 7.39
C ASP A 116 13.20 -4.07 8.07
N LEU A 117 13.23 -4.11 9.40
CA LEU A 117 14.39 -3.65 10.19
C LEU A 117 15.62 -4.51 9.89
N ALA A 118 15.46 -5.83 9.79
CA ALA A 118 16.53 -6.75 9.45
C ALA A 118 17.03 -6.57 8.01
N LYS A 119 16.14 -6.22 7.06
CA LYS A 119 16.51 -5.88 5.69
C LYS A 119 17.27 -4.55 5.62
N ALA A 120 16.76 -3.50 6.26
CA ALA A 120 17.42 -2.20 6.32
C ALA A 120 18.83 -2.30 6.93
N LYS A 121 19.00 -3.11 7.99
CA LYS A 121 20.30 -3.40 8.59
C LYS A 121 21.25 -4.12 7.63
N ARG A 122 20.73 -5.05 6.81
CA ARG A 122 21.53 -5.76 5.79
C ARG A 122 21.94 -4.86 4.63
N ASP A 123 21.13 -3.87 4.28
CA ASP A 123 21.38 -2.91 3.20
C ASP A 123 22.39 -1.81 3.60
N GLY A 124 23.06 -1.94 4.76
CA GLY A 124 24.09 -0.99 5.21
C GLY A 124 23.54 0.32 5.78
N ILE A 125 22.20 0.44 5.91
CA ILE A 125 21.55 1.51 6.67
C ILE A 125 21.72 1.17 8.15
N THR A 126 22.95 1.34 8.63
CA THR A 126 23.36 0.93 9.97
C THR A 126 23.06 2.04 10.97
N ASP A 127 22.26 1.67 11.97
CA ASP A 127 22.18 2.19 13.34
C ASP A 127 21.79 3.64 13.65
N ASP A 128 21.69 4.56 12.68
CA ASP A 128 21.17 5.92 12.94
C ASP A 128 19.66 6.06 12.70
N LEU A 129 18.92 4.96 12.87
CA LEU A 129 17.48 5.07 13.13
C LEU A 129 17.35 5.67 14.53
N GLY A 130 17.27 7.01 14.57
CA GLY A 130 17.28 7.84 15.78
C GLY A 130 16.54 7.20 16.95
N LYS A 131 17.10 7.39 18.14
CA LYS A 131 16.62 6.75 19.38
C LYS A 131 15.12 6.98 19.57
N ASP A 132 14.37 5.92 19.83
CA ASP A 132 12.94 6.06 20.11
C ASP A 132 12.75 6.85 21.41
N HIS A 133 11.83 7.80 21.36
CA HIS A 133 11.45 8.61 22.51
C HIS A 133 9.93 8.50 22.70
N PRO A 134 9.42 7.32 23.11
CA PRO A 134 7.99 7.10 23.28
C PRO A 134 7.37 8.04 24.32
N GLU A 135 8.17 8.49 25.30
CA GLU A 135 7.74 9.49 26.28
C GLU A 135 7.40 10.83 25.63
N ILE A 136 8.21 11.29 24.66
CA ILE A 136 7.93 12.53 23.91
C ILE A 136 6.66 12.36 23.09
N ALA A 137 6.47 11.20 22.46
CA ALA A 137 5.25 10.88 21.71
C ALA A 137 4.01 10.98 22.62
N ALA A 138 4.06 10.35 23.80
CA ALA A 138 2.97 10.33 24.76
C ALA A 138 2.64 11.74 25.25
N VAL A 139 3.65 12.55 25.59
CA VAL A 139 3.46 13.95 26.01
C VAL A 139 2.81 14.77 24.90
N LEU A 140 3.27 14.64 23.65
CA LEU A 140 2.68 15.36 22.51
C LEU A 140 1.23 14.94 22.24
N ILE A 141 0.91 13.65 22.34
CA ILE A 141 -0.46 13.13 22.18
C ILE A 141 -1.36 13.68 23.30
N VAL A 142 -0.90 13.69 24.54
CA VAL A 142 -1.65 14.25 25.68
C VAL A 142 -1.86 15.75 25.51
N ILE A 143 -0.84 16.50 25.08
CA ILE A 143 -0.97 17.94 24.79
C ILE A 143 -2.02 18.16 23.68
N MET A 144 -1.96 17.38 22.59
CA MET A 144 -2.91 17.48 21.49
C MET A 144 -4.35 17.19 21.96
N LEU A 145 -4.54 16.12 22.74
CA LEU A 145 -5.85 15.76 23.32
C LEU A 145 -6.37 16.83 24.28
N THR A 146 -5.51 17.37 25.13
CA THR A 146 -5.88 18.41 26.09
C THR A 146 -6.24 19.71 25.38
N ALA A 147 -5.45 20.12 24.40
CA ALA A 147 -5.75 21.28 23.56
C ALA A 147 -7.08 21.10 22.80
N TYR A 148 -7.33 19.90 22.28
CA TYR A 148 -8.59 19.59 21.61
C TYR A 148 -9.78 19.57 22.57
N ALA A 149 -9.62 19.01 23.77
CA ALA A 149 -10.65 19.01 24.81
C ALA A 149 -10.98 20.44 25.29
N VAL A 150 -9.97 21.29 25.45
CA VAL A 150 -10.15 22.72 25.78
C VAL A 150 -10.84 23.44 24.63
N TYR A 151 -10.42 23.21 23.38
CA TYR A 151 -11.06 23.77 22.20
C TYR A 151 -12.56 23.38 22.17
N GLN A 152 -12.87 22.09 22.28
CA GLN A 152 -14.26 21.64 22.36
C GLN A 152 -15.00 22.26 23.53
N GLY A 153 -14.41 22.34 24.72
CA GLY A 153 -15.05 22.94 25.90
C GLY A 153 -15.43 24.40 25.69
N VAL A 154 -14.57 25.18 25.02
CA VAL A 154 -14.80 26.60 24.72
C VAL A 154 -15.86 26.79 23.63
N TYR A 155 -15.81 25.98 22.56
CA TYR A 155 -16.76 26.09 21.45
C TYR A 155 -18.10 25.39 21.69
N ALA A 156 -18.17 24.44 22.63
CA ALA A 156 -19.44 23.81 23.05
C ALA A 156 -20.23 24.67 24.04
N THR A 157 -19.65 25.73 24.60
CA THR A 157 -20.33 26.67 25.51
C THR A 157 -20.85 27.93 24.82
N GLN A 158 -20.58 28.13 23.52
CA GLN A 158 -21.19 29.19 22.69
C GLN A 158 -22.37 28.64 21.90
#